data_AF-A0A949I3V7-F1
#
_entry.id   AF-A0A949I3V7-F1
#
_cell.length_a   1.000
_cell.length_b   1.000
_cell.length_c   1.000
_cell.angle_alpha   90.00
_cell.angle_beta   90.00
_cell.angle_gamma   90.00
#
_symmetry.space_group_name_H-M   'P 1'
#
loop_
_entity.id
_entity.type
_entity.pdbx_description
1 polymer ?
#
loop_
_entity_poly.entity_id
_entity_poly.type
_entity_poly.pdbx_seq_one_letter_code
_entity_poly.pdbx_strand_id
1 'polypeptide(L)'
;MRQFIGWRWALMLAALLLTACSTIHTTTVAGVSGVMLGGYDPVSYFEQPQPVMGQPQWQSRGHFGTYFFSSALDKQKFEQNPGYYEPQFGGHCADGVAYDLKTPGNPLVYEVANSKSRGGPKLLIFGGLSAHKYWAAFRAQQWHRADRYWSAGLEQKVTWVHNLYRWTIGRVPHYQTTEQVNAVLKDLGDNPPPFCDCE
;
A
#
# COMPACT_ATOMS: atom_id res chain seq x y z
N MET A 1 -33.86 -6.79 43.44
CA MET A 1 -33.40 -7.49 42.22
C MET A 1 -32.66 -6.47 41.36
N ARG A 2 -31.33 -6.50 41.43
CA ARG A 2 -30.43 -5.45 40.90
C ARG A 2 -29.41 -6.16 40.00
N GLN A 3 -29.21 -5.63 38.80
CA GLN A 3 -28.00 -5.78 37.97
C GLN A 3 -27.80 -7.05 37.12
N PHE A 4 -28.59 -7.22 36.05
CA PHE A 4 -28.17 -8.04 34.88
C PHE A 4 -27.94 -7.21 33.60
N ILE A 5 -28.15 -5.89 33.68
CA ILE A 5 -28.07 -4.98 32.52
C ILE A 5 -26.61 -4.60 32.21
N GLY A 6 -25.72 -4.54 33.22
CA GLY A 6 -24.35 -4.03 33.05
C GLY A 6 -23.45 -4.83 32.10
N TRP A 7 -23.57 -6.16 32.06
CA TRP A 7 -22.67 -6.98 31.23
C TRP A 7 -22.99 -6.88 29.74
N ARG A 8 -24.27 -6.75 29.36
CA ARG A 8 -24.65 -6.59 27.94
C ARG A 8 -24.16 -5.26 27.38
N TRP A 9 -24.22 -4.18 28.18
CA TRP A 9 -23.63 -2.89 27.81
C TRP A 9 -22.11 -2.91 27.82
N ALA A 10 -21.47 -3.63 28.74
CA ALA A 10 -20.02 -3.80 28.75
C ALA A 10 -19.51 -4.56 27.50
N LEU A 11 -20.23 -5.60 27.05
CA LEU A 11 -19.92 -6.32 25.80
C LEU A 11 -20.16 -5.45 24.56
N MET A 12 -21.22 -4.64 24.53
CA MET A 12 -21.47 -3.70 23.43
C MET A 12 -20.41 -2.58 23.36
N LEU A 13 -19.97 -2.05 24.50
CA LEU A 13 -18.90 -1.04 24.56
C LEU A 13 -17.52 -1.64 24.18
N ALA A 14 -17.23 -2.88 24.59
CA ALA A 14 -16.03 -3.58 24.17
C ALA A 14 -16.01 -3.88 22.66
N ALA A 15 -17.16 -4.19 22.06
CA ALA A 15 -17.29 -4.39 20.62
C ALA A 15 -17.12 -3.09 19.82
N LEU A 16 -17.58 -1.94 20.33
CA LEU A 16 -17.39 -0.65 19.68
C LEU A 16 -15.92 -0.22 19.62
N LEU A 17 -15.12 -0.55 20.64
CA LEU A 17 -13.69 -0.18 20.70
C LEU A 17 -12.81 -0.93 19.69
N LEU A 18 -13.30 -2.03 19.09
CA LEU A 18 -12.57 -2.78 18.06
C LEU A 18 -12.66 -2.16 16.66
N THR A 19 -13.45 -1.08 16.48
CA THR A 19 -13.68 -0.43 15.18
C THR A 19 -12.79 0.80 14.94
N ALA A 20 -11.71 0.99 15.70
CA ALA A 20 -10.68 1.97 15.36
C ALA A 20 -9.96 1.52 14.07
N CYS A 21 -10.43 2.05 12.93
CA CYS A 21 -9.86 1.84 11.62
C CYS A 21 -8.54 2.64 11.51
N SER A 22 -7.47 2.15 12.12
CA SER A 22 -6.15 2.75 11.98
C SER A 22 -5.60 2.49 10.57
N THR A 23 -5.70 3.47 9.68
CA THR A 23 -5.15 3.44 8.33
C THR A 23 -3.68 3.84 8.33
N ILE A 24 -2.80 2.86 8.53
CA ILE A 24 -1.33 3.07 8.58
C ILE A 24 -0.70 3.57 7.26
N HIS A 25 -1.49 3.74 6.19
CA HIS A 25 -1.03 4.25 4.88
C HIS A 25 -1.35 5.74 4.68
N THR A 26 -2.00 6.38 5.66
CA THR A 26 -2.32 7.81 5.66
C THR A 26 -1.58 8.53 6.77
N THR A 27 -1.28 9.81 6.59
CA THR A 27 -0.63 10.66 7.58
C THR A 27 -1.45 11.93 7.84
N THR A 28 -0.98 12.77 8.77
CA THR A 28 -1.48 14.12 8.99
C THR A 28 -0.46 15.12 8.45
N VAL A 29 -0.87 15.96 7.49
CA VAL A 29 -0.01 17.01 6.90
C VAL A 29 -0.74 18.34 6.98
N ALA A 30 -0.07 19.37 7.51
CA ALA A 30 -0.62 20.71 7.67
C ALA A 30 -2.02 20.75 8.35
N GLY A 31 -2.22 19.89 9.37
CA GLY A 31 -3.48 19.80 10.11
C GLY A 31 -4.58 18.99 9.43
N VAL A 32 -4.38 18.51 8.21
CA VAL A 32 -5.31 17.62 7.51
C VAL A 32 -4.96 16.17 7.81
N SER A 33 -5.90 15.41 8.36
CA SER A 33 -5.74 13.97 8.61
C SER A 33 -6.13 13.14 7.38
N GLY A 34 -5.63 11.91 7.30
CA GLY A 34 -5.99 11.00 6.21
C GLY A 34 -5.31 11.35 4.87
N VAL A 35 -4.16 12.02 4.91
CA VAL A 35 -3.40 12.44 3.72
C VAL A 35 -2.62 11.25 3.17
N MET A 36 -2.82 10.97 1.88
CA MET A 36 -2.18 9.89 1.15
C MET A 36 -0.76 10.25 0.74
N LEU A 37 0.06 9.22 0.51
CA LEU A 37 1.41 9.35 -0.06
C LEU A 37 2.30 10.35 0.69
N GLY A 38 2.10 10.56 1.99
CA GLY A 38 2.90 11.53 2.74
C GLY A 38 2.69 13.01 2.32
N GLY A 39 1.67 13.30 1.52
CA GLY A 39 1.43 14.63 0.93
C GLY A 39 2.12 14.86 -0.41
N TYR A 40 2.75 13.84 -1.00
CA TYR A 40 3.27 13.90 -2.36
C TYR A 40 2.14 13.88 -3.40
N ASP A 41 2.34 14.60 -4.49
CA ASP A 41 1.41 14.72 -5.60
C ASP A 41 1.33 13.41 -6.40
N PRO A 42 0.16 12.72 -6.43
CA PRO A 42 0.03 11.44 -7.13
C PRO A 42 0.26 11.55 -8.65
N VAL A 43 0.01 12.71 -9.27
CA VAL A 43 0.26 12.93 -10.71
C VAL A 43 1.76 13.04 -10.99
N SER A 44 2.51 13.66 -10.07
CA SER A 44 3.96 13.85 -10.24
C SER A 44 4.73 12.53 -10.36
N TYR A 45 4.23 11.43 -9.79
CA TYR A 45 4.83 10.10 -9.93
C TYR A 45 4.90 9.61 -11.39
N PHE A 46 3.97 10.06 -12.23
CA PHE A 46 3.85 9.64 -13.63
C PHE A 46 4.45 10.63 -14.61
N GLU A 47 4.44 11.91 -14.26
CA GLU A 47 4.73 13.01 -15.20
C GLU A 47 6.03 13.76 -14.87
N GLN A 48 6.60 13.56 -13.68
CA GLN A 48 7.83 14.23 -13.25
C GLN A 48 8.96 13.22 -13.02
N PRO A 49 10.23 13.64 -13.12
CA PRO A 49 11.37 12.77 -12.82
C PRO A 49 11.40 12.24 -11.39
N GLN A 50 10.80 12.98 -10.44
CA GLN A 50 10.70 12.65 -9.02
C GLN A 50 9.36 13.15 -8.46
N PRO A 51 8.80 12.50 -7.43
CA PRO A 51 7.56 12.92 -6.83
C PRO A 51 7.75 14.28 -6.14
N VAL A 52 6.79 15.17 -6.33
CA VAL A 52 6.82 16.54 -5.81
C VAL A 52 5.84 16.66 -4.66
N MET A 53 6.20 17.45 -3.63
CA MET A 53 5.29 17.74 -2.52
C MET A 53 4.09 18.54 -3.01
N GLY A 54 2.89 18.08 -2.65
CA GLY A 54 1.66 18.82 -2.85
C GLY A 54 1.43 19.88 -1.77
N GLN A 55 0.45 20.74 -2.01
CA GLN A 55 0.06 21.81 -1.09
C GLN A 55 -1.37 21.59 -0.59
N PRO A 56 -1.69 21.85 0.70
CA PRO A 56 -3.03 21.65 1.25
C PRO A 56 -4.14 22.43 0.53
N GLN A 57 -3.80 23.58 -0.04
CA GLN A 57 -4.72 24.40 -0.84
C GLN A 57 -5.17 23.71 -2.14
N TRP A 58 -4.35 22.80 -2.67
CA TRP A 58 -4.67 21.96 -3.82
C TRP A 58 -4.87 20.54 -3.31
N GLN A 59 -6.06 20.24 -2.81
CA GLN A 59 -6.41 18.90 -2.33
C GLN A 59 -7.67 18.36 -2.97
N SER A 60 -7.77 17.03 -3.06
CA SER A 60 -8.96 16.32 -3.51
C SER A 60 -9.11 15.00 -2.77
N ARG A 61 -10.35 14.53 -2.60
CA ARG A 61 -10.64 13.25 -1.93
C ARG A 61 -10.71 12.15 -2.97
N GLY A 62 -9.85 11.14 -2.83
CA GLY A 62 -9.90 9.91 -3.62
C GLY A 62 -10.49 8.73 -2.83
N HIS A 63 -10.34 7.54 -3.40
CA HIS A 63 -10.81 6.27 -2.85
C HIS A 63 -10.14 5.94 -1.52
N PHE A 64 -8.81 6.09 -1.45
CA PHE A 64 -8.03 5.72 -0.26
C PHE A 64 -7.88 6.84 0.77
N GLY A 65 -8.00 8.10 0.37
CA GLY A 65 -7.72 9.21 1.27
C GLY A 65 -7.75 10.58 0.61
N THR A 66 -7.20 11.57 1.29
CA THR A 66 -7.03 12.92 0.76
C THR A 66 -5.68 13.02 0.06
N TYR A 67 -5.68 13.50 -1.19
CA TYR A 67 -4.47 13.74 -1.98
C TYR A 67 -4.18 15.23 -2.06
N PHE A 68 -2.90 15.58 -1.98
CA PHE A 68 -2.42 16.94 -2.23
C PHE A 68 -1.77 17.02 -3.59
N PHE A 69 -1.78 18.19 -4.21
CA PHE A 69 -1.25 18.44 -5.54
C PHE A 69 -0.28 19.61 -5.53
N SER A 70 0.74 19.54 -6.37
CA SER A 70 1.72 20.59 -6.54
C SER A 70 1.15 21.80 -7.29
N SER A 71 0.11 21.56 -8.12
CA SER A 71 -0.58 22.56 -8.91
C SER A 71 -2.10 22.30 -9.03
N ALA A 72 -2.85 23.34 -9.41
CA ALA A 72 -4.27 23.19 -9.73
C ALA A 72 -4.51 22.30 -10.96
N LEU A 73 -3.57 22.27 -11.91
CA LEU A 73 -3.63 21.43 -13.11
C LEU A 73 -3.53 19.95 -12.74
N ASP A 74 -2.61 19.59 -11.84
CA ASP A 74 -2.44 18.20 -11.42
C ASP A 74 -3.66 17.71 -10.62
N LYS A 75 -4.22 18.57 -9.76
CA LYS A 75 -5.53 18.31 -9.14
C LYS A 75 -6.60 17.98 -10.17
N GLN A 76 -6.69 18.79 -11.24
CA GLN A 76 -7.68 18.59 -12.29
C GLN A 76 -7.46 17.26 -13.04
N LYS A 77 -6.22 16.92 -13.37
CA LYS A 77 -5.89 15.63 -14.02
C LYS A 77 -6.30 14.45 -13.14
N PHE A 78 -5.98 14.52 -11.85
CA PHE A 78 -6.39 13.49 -10.90
C PHE A 78 -7.91 13.34 -10.83
N GLU A 79 -8.64 14.44 -10.71
CA GLU A 79 -10.11 14.41 -10.61
C GLU A 79 -10.79 13.85 -11.86
N GLN A 80 -10.16 13.98 -13.03
CA GLN A 80 -10.65 13.39 -14.27
C GLN A 80 -10.46 11.88 -14.33
N ASN A 81 -9.39 11.35 -13.73
CA ASN A 81 -9.12 9.91 -13.74
C ASN A 81 -8.37 9.44 -12.47
N PRO A 82 -9.05 9.38 -11.31
CA PRO A 82 -8.39 9.05 -10.05
C PRO A 82 -7.73 7.66 -10.10
N GLY A 83 -8.40 6.66 -10.67
CA GLY A 83 -7.91 5.28 -10.73
C GLY A 83 -6.66 5.06 -11.60
N TYR A 84 -6.24 6.06 -12.37
CA TYR A 84 -4.96 6.07 -13.07
C TYR A 84 -3.81 6.48 -12.14
N TYR A 85 -4.04 7.50 -11.31
CA TYR A 85 -3.01 8.12 -10.47
C TYR A 85 -2.95 7.54 -9.05
N GLU A 86 -4.02 6.90 -8.57
CA GLU A 86 -4.06 6.29 -7.25
C GLU A 86 -3.12 5.08 -7.15
N PRO A 87 -2.49 4.86 -5.97
CA PRO A 87 -1.67 3.68 -5.74
C PRO A 87 -2.48 2.40 -5.87
N GLN A 88 -1.95 1.41 -6.59
CA GLN A 88 -2.64 0.14 -6.88
C GLN A 88 -3.10 -0.60 -5.60
N PHE A 89 -2.33 -0.48 -4.53
CA PHE A 89 -2.58 -1.15 -3.25
C PHE A 89 -2.80 -0.17 -2.10
N GLY A 90 -3.42 0.98 -2.38
CA GLY A 90 -3.85 1.93 -1.35
C GLY A 90 -2.73 2.50 -0.49
N GLY A 91 -1.53 2.67 -1.07
CA GLY A 91 -0.35 3.21 -0.37
C GLY A 91 0.36 2.21 0.55
N HIS A 92 -0.08 0.95 0.58
CA HIS A 92 0.65 -0.13 1.24
C HIS A 92 1.83 -0.61 0.40
N CYS A 93 2.81 -1.25 1.06
CA CYS A 93 3.92 -1.90 0.36
C CYS A 93 3.39 -3.00 -0.57
N ALA A 94 3.62 -2.87 -1.87
CA ALA A 94 3.19 -3.84 -2.87
C ALA A 94 3.75 -5.25 -2.60
N ASP A 95 5.02 -5.35 -2.22
CA ASP A 95 5.64 -6.60 -1.80
C ASP A 95 5.00 -7.19 -0.54
N GLY A 96 4.62 -6.34 0.43
CA GLY A 96 3.85 -6.76 1.60
C GLY A 96 2.50 -7.37 1.22
N VAL A 97 1.81 -6.76 0.26
CA VAL A 97 0.54 -7.28 -0.27
C VAL A 97 0.70 -8.67 -0.90
N ALA A 98 1.84 -8.96 -1.53
CA ALA A 98 2.14 -10.30 -2.05
C ALA A 98 2.29 -11.39 -0.96
N TYR A 99 2.45 -10.98 0.31
CA TYR A 99 2.44 -11.85 1.48
C TYR A 99 1.13 -11.80 2.27
N ASP A 100 0.07 -11.24 1.70
CA ASP A 100 -1.21 -10.94 2.36
C ASP A 100 -1.03 -10.05 3.61
N LEU A 101 -0.12 -9.08 3.55
CA LEU A 101 0.12 -8.12 4.62
C LEU A 101 -0.16 -6.69 4.16
N LYS A 102 -0.71 -5.87 5.06
CA LYS A 102 -0.86 -4.43 4.86
C LYS A 102 0.26 -3.72 5.61
N THR A 103 1.47 -3.69 5.07
CA THR A 103 2.59 -2.94 5.66
C THR A 103 2.61 -1.50 5.13
N PRO A 104 3.15 -0.53 5.88
CA PRO A 104 3.19 0.86 5.43
C PRO A 104 4.13 1.00 4.23
N GLY A 105 3.73 1.80 3.25
CA GLY A 105 4.57 2.17 2.12
C GLY A 105 5.41 3.41 2.42
N ASN A 106 6.58 3.51 1.79
CA ASN A 106 7.38 4.73 1.75
C ASN A 106 7.12 5.43 0.40
N PRO A 107 6.55 6.65 0.37
CA PRO A 107 6.20 7.34 -0.88
C PRO A 107 7.41 7.65 -1.77
N LEU A 108 8.64 7.57 -1.26
CA LEU A 108 9.87 7.75 -2.03
C LEU A 108 10.45 6.45 -2.59
N VAL A 109 9.92 5.30 -2.21
CA VAL A 109 10.28 4.01 -2.82
C VAL A 109 9.08 3.52 -3.61
N TYR A 110 9.08 3.80 -4.90
CA TYR A 110 7.95 3.57 -5.77
C TYR A 110 8.38 3.04 -7.13
N GLU A 111 7.41 2.51 -7.87
CA GLU A 111 7.55 2.19 -9.28
C GLU A 111 6.23 2.48 -9.99
N VAL A 112 6.31 3.12 -11.15
CA VAL A 112 5.20 3.17 -12.11
C VAL A 112 5.37 2.01 -13.07
N ALA A 113 4.66 0.91 -12.81
CA ALA A 113 4.77 -0.33 -13.57
C ALA A 113 3.63 -0.44 -14.58
N ASN A 114 3.96 -0.77 -15.83
CA ASN A 114 2.93 -1.02 -16.85
C ASN A 114 2.23 -2.35 -16.58
N SER A 115 0.90 -2.33 -16.54
CA SER A 115 0.09 -3.53 -16.38
C SER A 115 -1.01 -3.55 -17.43
N LYS A 116 -0.76 -4.30 -18.52
CA LYS A 116 -1.72 -4.47 -19.63
C LYS A 116 -3.06 -5.03 -19.13
N SER A 117 -3.05 -5.93 -18.15
CA SER A 117 -4.26 -6.50 -17.54
C SER A 117 -5.05 -5.49 -16.70
N ARG A 118 -4.45 -4.37 -16.29
CA ARG A 118 -5.05 -3.34 -15.43
C ARG A 118 -5.30 -2.01 -16.15
N GLY A 119 -5.26 -2.02 -17.48
CA GLY A 119 -5.62 -0.87 -18.31
C GLY A 119 -4.59 0.26 -18.32
N GLY A 120 -3.31 -0.02 -18.04
CA GLY A 120 -2.23 0.96 -18.16
C GLY A 120 -1.20 0.93 -17.02
N PRO A 121 -0.41 2.01 -16.87
CA PRO A 121 0.56 2.12 -15.79
C PRO A 121 -0.12 2.20 -14.42
N LYS A 122 0.52 1.60 -13.42
CA LYS A 122 0.06 1.56 -12.03
C LYS A 122 1.16 2.02 -11.10
N LEU A 123 0.79 2.88 -10.16
CA LEU A 123 1.67 3.33 -9.08
C LEU A 123 1.75 2.26 -7.99
N LEU A 124 2.94 1.71 -7.82
CA LEU A 124 3.30 0.80 -6.74
C LEU A 124 4.14 1.54 -5.72
N ILE A 125 3.80 1.39 -4.44
CA ILE A 125 4.56 1.93 -3.31
C ILE A 125 5.20 0.76 -2.57
N PHE A 126 6.42 0.93 -2.08
CA PHE A 126 7.17 -0.08 -1.34
C PHE A 126 7.60 0.47 0.01
N GLY A 127 7.68 -0.39 1.03
CA GLY A 127 8.14 0.01 2.37
C GLY A 127 9.64 0.34 2.41
N GLY A 128 10.43 -0.17 1.47
CA GLY A 128 11.87 0.03 1.41
C GLY A 128 12.53 -0.58 0.17
N LEU A 129 13.81 -0.27 -0.04
CA LEU A 129 14.55 -0.66 -1.26
C LEU A 129 14.66 -2.17 -1.44
N SER A 130 14.85 -2.96 -0.39
CA SER A 130 14.89 -4.44 -0.52
C SER A 130 13.57 -5.01 -1.03
N ALA A 131 12.44 -4.47 -0.56
CA ALA A 131 11.12 -4.88 -1.02
C ALA A 131 10.93 -4.54 -2.51
N HIS A 132 11.37 -3.36 -2.94
CA HIS A 132 11.34 -2.97 -4.36
C HIS A 132 12.25 -3.84 -5.22
N LYS A 133 13.49 -4.09 -4.79
CA LYS A 133 14.44 -4.96 -5.52
C LYS A 133 13.92 -6.39 -5.65
N TYR A 134 13.36 -6.93 -4.58
CA TYR A 134 12.79 -8.27 -4.58
C TYR A 134 11.55 -8.35 -5.48
N TRP A 135 10.68 -7.34 -5.43
CA TRP A 135 9.59 -7.20 -6.38
C TRP A 135 10.07 -7.18 -7.83
N ALA A 136 11.11 -6.38 -8.14
CA ALA A 136 11.66 -6.28 -9.47
C ALA A 136 12.24 -7.62 -9.97
N ALA A 137 12.96 -8.35 -9.10
CA ALA A 137 13.53 -9.65 -9.42
C ALA A 137 12.47 -10.73 -9.68
N PHE A 138 11.33 -10.69 -8.98
CA PHE A 138 10.26 -11.68 -9.07
C PHE A 138 8.93 -11.10 -9.59
N ARG A 139 9.02 -10.13 -10.50
CA ARG A 139 7.91 -9.25 -10.93
C ARG A 139 6.60 -9.98 -11.19
N ALA A 140 6.60 -10.97 -12.11
CA ALA A 140 5.39 -11.68 -12.49
C ALA A 140 4.75 -12.45 -11.33
N GLN A 141 5.57 -13.11 -10.52
CA GLN A 141 5.12 -13.85 -9.34
C GLN A 141 4.51 -12.91 -8.30
N GLN A 142 5.15 -11.76 -8.06
CA GLN A 142 4.75 -10.82 -7.04
C GLN A 142 3.47 -10.08 -7.40
N TRP A 143 3.34 -9.69 -8.67
CA TRP A 143 2.08 -9.19 -9.22
C TRP A 143 0.96 -10.20 -9.02
N HIS A 144 1.15 -11.46 -9.43
CA HIS A 144 0.11 -12.48 -9.31
C HIS A 144 -0.36 -12.68 -7.86
N ARG A 145 0.59 -12.75 -6.91
CA ARG A 145 0.28 -12.90 -5.48
C ARG A 145 -0.43 -11.67 -4.93
N ALA A 146 0.11 -10.48 -5.18
CA ALA A 146 -0.44 -9.24 -4.66
C ALA A 146 -1.87 -9.01 -5.16
N ASP A 147 -2.09 -9.23 -6.46
CA ASP A 147 -3.41 -9.14 -7.08
C ASP A 147 -4.39 -10.12 -6.47
N ARG A 148 -3.98 -11.38 -6.28
CA ARG A 148 -4.82 -12.41 -5.65
C ARG A 148 -5.29 -11.96 -4.27
N TYR A 149 -4.39 -11.46 -3.42
CA TYR A 149 -4.74 -11.05 -2.07
C TYR A 149 -5.56 -9.76 -2.04
N TRP A 150 -5.20 -8.78 -2.86
CA TRP A 150 -5.96 -7.55 -2.98
C TRP A 150 -7.40 -7.81 -3.42
N SER A 151 -7.59 -8.57 -4.50
CA SER A 151 -8.91 -8.94 -5.01
C SER A 151 -9.69 -9.87 -4.08
N ALA A 152 -9.03 -10.62 -3.20
CA ALA A 152 -9.67 -11.39 -2.14
C ALA A 152 -10.15 -10.54 -0.94
N GLY A 153 -10.12 -9.20 -1.06
CA GLY A 153 -10.65 -8.27 -0.07
C GLY A 153 -9.65 -7.85 1.00
N LEU A 154 -8.33 -8.00 0.76
CA LEU A 154 -7.31 -7.52 1.70
C LEU A 154 -7.51 -6.04 2.04
N GLU A 155 -7.89 -5.23 1.06
CA GLU A 155 -8.20 -3.81 1.20
C GLU A 155 -9.11 -3.53 2.42
N GLN A 156 -10.18 -4.33 2.57
CA GLN A 156 -11.22 -4.13 3.59
C GLN A 156 -10.84 -4.63 4.97
N LYS A 157 -9.70 -5.32 5.12
CA LYS A 157 -9.28 -5.86 6.40
C LYS A 157 -8.69 -4.77 7.29
N VAL A 158 -9.07 -4.79 8.56
CA VAL A 158 -8.48 -3.94 9.59
C VAL A 158 -7.00 -4.30 9.74
N THR A 159 -6.13 -3.36 9.40
CA THR A 159 -4.70 -3.62 9.19
C THR A 159 -4.03 -4.27 10.40
N TRP A 160 -4.24 -3.72 11.60
CA TRP A 160 -3.55 -4.21 12.79
C TRP A 160 -4.00 -5.63 13.19
N VAL A 161 -5.30 -5.92 13.12
CA VAL A 161 -5.86 -7.25 13.41
C VAL A 161 -5.31 -8.27 12.40
N HIS A 162 -5.39 -7.92 11.12
CA HIS A 162 -5.00 -8.82 10.03
C HIS A 162 -3.51 -9.12 10.05
N ASN A 163 -2.66 -8.09 10.16
CA ASN A 163 -1.21 -8.29 10.24
C ASN A 163 -0.80 -9.05 11.50
N LEU A 164 -1.43 -8.76 12.65
CA LEU A 164 -1.15 -9.50 13.89
C LEU A 164 -1.44 -10.99 13.72
N TYR A 165 -2.59 -11.34 13.15
CA TYR A 165 -2.91 -12.74 12.81
C TYR A 165 -1.87 -13.35 11.87
N ARG A 166 -1.53 -12.65 10.79
CA ARG A 166 -0.54 -13.14 9.80
C ARG A 166 0.86 -13.32 10.38
N TRP A 167 1.29 -12.50 11.34
CA TRP A 167 2.61 -12.64 11.96
C TRP A 167 2.70 -13.75 13.01
N THR A 168 1.60 -14.02 13.71
CA THR A 168 1.56 -14.92 14.87
C THR A 168 1.13 -16.34 14.51
N ILE A 169 -0.01 -16.50 13.84
CA ILE A 169 -0.67 -17.81 13.69
C ILE A 169 -0.80 -18.19 12.22
N GLY A 170 -1.09 -17.22 11.35
CA GLY A 170 -1.53 -17.46 9.98
C GLY A 170 -0.53 -17.05 8.91
N ARG A 171 0.77 -17.30 9.06
CA ARG A 171 1.76 -16.97 8.02
C ARG A 171 1.41 -17.68 6.71
N VAL A 172 1.55 -16.98 5.58
CA VAL A 172 1.38 -17.59 4.26
C VAL A 172 2.54 -18.56 3.99
N PRO A 173 2.33 -19.67 3.25
CA PRO A 173 3.39 -20.68 3.03
C PRO A 173 4.64 -20.13 2.34
N HIS A 174 4.50 -19.08 1.54
CA HIS A 174 5.59 -18.40 0.84
C HIS A 174 6.11 -17.16 1.58
N TYR A 175 5.80 -16.98 2.87
CA TYR A 175 6.28 -15.84 3.64
C TYR A 175 7.81 -15.83 3.73
N GLN A 176 8.43 -14.68 3.53
CA GLN A 176 9.86 -14.48 3.69
C GLN A 176 10.17 -13.37 4.70
N THR A 177 11.20 -13.57 5.51
CA THR A 177 11.75 -12.53 6.39
C THR A 177 12.65 -11.57 5.59
N THR A 178 12.88 -10.38 6.14
CA THR A 178 13.83 -9.42 5.55
C THR A 178 15.22 -10.02 5.36
N GLU A 179 15.68 -10.86 6.29
CA GLU A 179 16.96 -11.56 6.20
C GLU A 179 17.00 -12.54 5.03
N GLN A 180 15.94 -13.33 4.85
CA GLN A 180 15.80 -14.25 3.71
C GLN A 180 15.75 -13.50 2.38
N VAL A 181 14.97 -12.42 2.31
CA VAL A 181 14.91 -11.56 1.11
C VAL A 181 16.29 -10.98 0.80
N ASN A 182 17.00 -10.46 1.80
CA ASN A 182 18.33 -9.89 1.60
C ASN A 182 19.36 -10.95 1.18
N ALA A 183 19.26 -12.18 1.71
CA ALA A 183 20.11 -13.29 1.29
C ALA A 183 19.87 -13.67 -0.18
N VAL A 184 18.61 -13.74 -0.62
CA VAL A 184 18.26 -13.96 -2.03
C VAL A 184 18.76 -12.83 -2.91
N LEU A 185 18.58 -11.56 -2.50
CA LEU A 185 19.07 -10.41 -3.25
C LEU A 185 20.59 -10.38 -3.37
N LYS A 186 21.31 -10.83 -2.33
CA LYS A 186 22.76 -10.98 -2.37
C LYS A 186 23.14 -12.06 -3.39
N ASP A 187 22.53 -13.23 -3.31
CA ASP A 187 22.78 -14.33 -4.25
C ASP A 187 22.47 -13.94 -5.69
N LEU A 188 21.40 -13.20 -5.97
CA LEU A 188 21.10 -12.68 -7.32
C LEU A 188 22.15 -11.68 -7.82
N GLY A 189 22.81 -10.94 -6.93
CA GLY A 189 23.92 -10.06 -7.28
C GLY A 189 25.21 -10.83 -7.58
N ASP A 190 25.46 -11.89 -6.82
CA ASP A 190 26.62 -12.78 -7.01
C ASP A 190 26.43 -13.74 -8.20
N ASN A 191 25.19 -14.15 -8.47
CA ASN A 191 24.79 -15.15 -9.47
C ASN A 191 23.48 -14.70 -10.17
N PRO A 192 23.54 -13.78 -11.14
CA PRO A 192 22.34 -13.33 -11.84
C PRO A 192 21.70 -14.51 -12.59
N PRO A 193 20.36 -14.62 -12.61
CA PRO A 193 19.70 -15.67 -13.38
C PRO A 193 20.11 -15.54 -14.85
N PRO A 194 20.24 -16.66 -15.60
CA PRO A 194 20.43 -16.57 -17.03
C PRO A 194 19.30 -15.70 -17.58
N PHE A 195 19.65 -14.67 -18.36
CA PHE A 195 18.69 -13.72 -18.90
C PHE A 195 17.53 -14.47 -19.57
N CYS A 196 16.39 -14.53 -18.88
CA CYS A 196 15.14 -14.89 -19.50
C CYS A 196 14.55 -13.58 -20.01
N ASP A 197 14.82 -13.29 -21.28
CA ASP A 197 14.15 -12.24 -22.03
C ASP A 197 12.65 -12.57 -22.07
N CYS A 198 11.89 -11.97 -21.14
CA CYS A 198 10.44 -12.00 -21.17
C CYS A 198 9.97 -10.58 -21.47
N GLU A 199 9.71 -10.31 -22.76
CA GLU A 199 9.04 -9.11 -23.30
C GLU A 199 7.66 -8.84 -22.69
#